data_AF-A0A8H9ITM8-F1
#
_entry.id   AF-A0A8H9ITM8-F1
#
_cell.length_a   1.000
_cell.length_b   1.000
_cell.length_c   1.000
_cell.angle_alpha   90.00
_cell.angle_beta   90.00
_cell.angle_gamma   90.00
#
_symmetry.space_group_name_H-M   'P 1'
#
loop_
_entity.id
_entity.type
_entity.pdbx_description
1 polymer ?
#
loop_
_entity_poly.entity_id
_entity_poly.type
_entity_poly.pdbx_seq_one_letter_code
_entity_poly.pdbx_strand_id
1 'polypeptide(L)'
;MTWQEELRKLDEDLANGSLSADAYRQRRDQILSAAVTAAPPEAPATPGQGDSTQIIEPVSPPSGVPQPPAQQNQPPQQNAQPSGPVPQNSEATQVVPSYDSSAERTQAVQPWQGQYPQGPGMQSPPAGFAQPPAWHAAQSDSTPPWGGGDLPPIAPQGGYEWVSQGPEQGEQKQKSQGNGRKILFSAIAAIVVIGLGVAVWLLFGRDNSTDVQAANPGQQPPAATSKPLPEPPPTKPEPSSDADALITAPGTPRAGGGDFTLATLQSNKLLPDSVIAALQQGGMTSGRLNTSTQGGSTIGLFSLTLPSPSAATTVANEYADNQRRGGLSANRDLSMQGVPVLSTSAKSSQGVFRAVYVLYDRVIIVETFGPDRAAAQQLFTSLLQDQVDHAPPTQRNS
;
A
#
# COMPACT_ATOMS: atom_id res chain seq x y z
N MET A 1 24.07 15.01 -20.11
CA MET A 1 23.05 14.62 -21.09
C MET A 1 22.46 15.89 -21.66
N THR A 2 21.87 15.86 -22.85
CA THR A 2 21.03 16.97 -23.31
C THR A 2 19.64 16.89 -22.66
N TRP A 3 18.95 18.01 -22.50
CA TRP A 3 17.57 18.02 -22.00
C TRP A 3 16.62 17.19 -22.88
N GLN A 4 16.96 16.99 -24.15
CA GLN A 4 16.23 16.14 -25.09
C GLN A 4 16.39 14.65 -24.77
N GLU A 5 17.59 14.19 -24.38
CA GLU A 5 17.81 12.82 -23.88
C GLU A 5 17.01 12.54 -22.61
N GLU A 6 16.93 13.53 -21.71
CA GLU A 6 16.22 13.40 -20.44
C GLU A 6 14.69 13.37 -20.64
N LEU A 7 14.14 14.21 -21.54
CA LEU A 7 12.73 14.10 -21.94
C LEU A 7 12.42 12.77 -22.62
N ARG A 8 13.26 12.32 -23.57
CA ARG A 8 13.07 11.03 -24.25
C ARG A 8 13.08 9.87 -23.25
N LYS A 9 13.88 9.97 -22.19
CA LYS A 9 13.89 8.99 -21.10
C LYS A 9 12.62 9.06 -20.24
N LEU A 10 12.08 10.25 -19.95
CA LEU A 10 10.78 10.38 -19.26
C LEU A 10 9.63 9.78 -20.08
N ASP A 11 9.64 9.96 -21.40
CA ASP A 11 8.64 9.36 -22.30
C ASP A 11 8.74 7.82 -22.28
N GLU A 12 9.97 7.29 -22.27
CA GLU A 12 10.28 5.85 -22.18
C GLU A 12 9.90 5.27 -20.80
N ASP A 13 10.17 5.99 -19.70
CA ASP A 13 9.73 5.61 -18.34
C ASP A 13 8.19 5.67 -18.19
N LEU A 14 7.51 6.66 -18.78
CA LEU A 14 6.05 6.74 -18.79
C LEU A 14 5.43 5.61 -19.63
N ALA A 15 5.97 5.32 -20.81
CA ALA A 15 5.49 4.25 -21.68
C ALA A 15 5.70 2.85 -21.07
N ASN A 16 6.79 2.65 -20.32
CA ASN A 16 7.03 1.43 -19.55
C ASN A 16 6.22 1.36 -18.24
N GLY A 17 5.49 2.41 -17.87
CA GLY A 17 4.71 2.49 -16.63
C GLY A 17 5.54 2.58 -15.34
N SER A 18 6.86 2.82 -15.44
CA SER A 18 7.73 3.05 -14.28
C SER A 18 7.50 4.42 -13.63
N LEU A 19 6.89 5.35 -14.37
CA LEU A 19 6.58 6.71 -13.94
C LEU A 19 5.07 7.00 -14.06
N SER A 20 4.50 7.63 -13.03
CA SER A 20 3.10 8.09 -13.10
C SER A 20 2.96 9.35 -13.96
N ALA A 21 1.77 9.56 -14.54
CA ALA A 21 1.51 10.72 -15.40
C ALA A 21 1.75 12.08 -14.71
N ASP A 22 1.58 12.18 -13.39
CA ASP A 22 1.86 13.39 -12.63
C ASP A 22 3.34 13.56 -12.28
N ALA A 23 4.06 12.47 -11.97
CA ALA A 23 5.51 12.50 -11.81
C ALA A 23 6.23 12.81 -13.14
N TYR A 24 5.68 12.35 -14.27
CA TYR A 24 6.11 12.74 -15.61
C TYR A 24 5.98 14.26 -15.83
N ARG A 25 4.80 14.84 -15.55
CA ARG A 25 4.57 16.29 -15.67
C ARG A 25 5.57 17.09 -14.85
N GLN A 26 5.73 16.75 -13.57
CA GLN A 26 6.65 17.44 -12.67
C GLN A 26 8.12 17.40 -13.16
N ARG A 27 8.62 16.22 -13.54
CA ARG A 27 10.00 16.09 -14.05
C ARG A 27 10.20 16.78 -15.40
N ARG A 28 9.21 16.70 -16.30
CA ARG A 28 9.24 17.38 -17.60
C ARG A 28 9.36 18.89 -17.44
N ASP A 29 8.55 19.49 -16.56
CA ASP A 29 8.59 20.93 -16.31
C ASP A 29 9.87 21.35 -15.58
N GLN A 30 10.45 20.47 -14.75
CA GLN A 30 11.77 20.68 -14.12
C GLN A 30 12.92 20.69 -15.15
N ILE A 31 12.93 19.74 -16.10
CA ILE A 31 13.93 19.69 -17.20
C ILE A 31 13.79 20.91 -18.11
N LEU A 32 12.57 21.31 -18.46
CA LEU A 32 12.32 22.50 -19.29
C LEU A 32 12.78 23.78 -18.56
N SER A 33 12.53 23.90 -17.25
CA SER A 33 13.00 25.04 -16.45
C SER A 33 14.53 25.13 -16.37
N ALA A 34 15.20 23.99 -16.22
CA ALA A 34 16.66 23.90 -16.27
C ALA A 34 17.21 24.29 -17.65
N ALA A 35 16.59 23.82 -18.73
CA ALA A 35 16.97 24.15 -20.10
C ALA A 35 16.84 25.64 -20.43
N VAL A 36 15.80 26.32 -19.92
CA VAL A 36 15.63 27.78 -20.08
C VAL A 36 16.68 28.57 -19.32
N THR A 37 17.12 28.07 -18.15
CA THR A 37 18.14 28.73 -17.32
C THR A 37 19.57 28.48 -17.83
N ALA A 38 19.78 27.39 -18.58
CA ALA A 38 21.07 26.98 -19.13
C ALA A 38 21.42 27.61 -20.50
N ALA A 39 20.81 28.74 -20.86
CA ALA A 39 21.18 29.49 -22.06
C ALA A 39 22.64 29.99 -21.94
N PRO A 40 23.52 29.73 -22.94
CA PRO A 40 24.91 30.15 -22.88
C PRO A 40 25.04 31.68 -22.98
N PRO A 41 26.00 32.31 -22.29
CA PRO A 41 26.27 33.74 -22.44
C PRO A 41 26.75 34.05 -23.87
N GLU A 42 26.28 35.17 -24.43
CA GLU A 42 26.60 35.59 -25.79
C GLU A 42 28.10 35.82 -25.99
N ALA A 43 28.66 35.26 -27.06
CA ALA A 43 30.04 35.51 -27.47
C ALA A 43 30.12 36.83 -28.27
N PRO A 44 31.22 37.60 -28.18
CA PRO A 44 31.34 38.89 -28.86
C PRO A 44 31.21 38.78 -30.39
N ALA A 45 30.33 39.60 -30.97
CA ALA A 45 30.07 39.59 -32.41
C ALA A 45 31.29 40.03 -33.24
N THR A 46 31.52 39.36 -34.37
CA THR A 46 32.51 39.74 -35.39
C THR A 46 31.77 40.27 -36.63
N PRO A 47 32.11 41.45 -37.18
CA PRO A 47 31.35 42.07 -38.27
C PRO A 47 31.59 41.37 -39.63
N GLY A 48 30.51 40.95 -40.30
CA GLY A 48 30.61 40.07 -41.49
C GLY A 48 29.38 39.99 -42.40
N GLN A 49 28.90 41.14 -42.91
CA GLN A 49 28.29 41.28 -44.24
C GLN A 49 27.12 40.34 -44.65
N GLY A 50 25.90 40.69 -44.22
CA GLY A 50 24.65 40.71 -45.02
C GLY A 50 24.09 39.44 -45.69
N ASP A 51 22.85 39.08 -45.33
CA ASP A 51 21.70 39.53 -46.14
C ASP A 51 20.39 39.59 -45.30
N SER A 52 19.28 39.92 -45.94
CA SER A 52 18.13 40.62 -45.34
C SER A 52 17.03 39.71 -44.76
N THR A 53 16.69 39.88 -43.48
CA THR A 53 15.31 39.66 -42.97
C THR A 53 15.06 40.53 -41.72
N GLN A 54 13.84 41.04 -41.53
CA GLN A 54 13.51 41.97 -40.44
C GLN A 54 13.29 41.24 -39.11
N ILE A 55 13.87 41.78 -38.03
CA ILE A 55 13.59 41.42 -36.64
C ILE A 55 13.20 42.71 -35.90
N ILE A 56 12.17 42.64 -35.06
CA ILE A 56 11.69 43.77 -34.24
C ILE A 56 12.25 43.60 -32.82
N GLU A 57 12.97 44.60 -32.34
CA GLU A 57 13.59 44.58 -31.01
C GLU A 57 12.57 44.81 -29.88
N PRO A 58 12.54 43.98 -28.82
CA PRO A 58 11.79 44.27 -27.60
C PRO A 58 12.56 45.30 -26.74
N VAL A 59 11.90 46.40 -26.37
CA VAL A 59 12.54 47.50 -25.63
C VAL A 59 12.74 47.16 -24.15
N SER A 60 13.98 47.22 -23.67
CA SER A 60 14.32 46.95 -22.26
C SER A 60 14.30 48.21 -21.37
N PRO A 61 13.70 48.17 -20.17
CA PRO A 61 13.79 49.25 -19.19
C PRO A 61 15.14 49.24 -18.45
N PRO A 62 15.69 50.41 -18.04
CA PRO A 62 17.03 50.50 -17.45
C PRO A 62 17.10 50.06 -15.98
N SER A 63 18.15 49.32 -15.62
CA SER A 63 18.41 48.88 -14.25
C SER A 63 19.06 49.98 -13.38
N GLY A 64 18.57 50.15 -12.15
CA GLY A 64 19.20 50.97 -11.11
C GLY A 64 19.80 50.13 -9.98
N VAL A 65 20.94 50.56 -9.44
CA VAL A 65 21.71 49.89 -8.37
C VAL A 65 22.24 50.95 -7.37
N PRO A 66 22.79 50.58 -6.21
CA PRO A 66 22.05 50.17 -5.02
C PRO A 66 22.29 51.13 -3.83
N GLN A 67 21.46 51.07 -2.77
CA GLN A 67 21.65 51.93 -1.59
C GLN A 67 21.47 51.15 -0.27
N PRO A 68 22.43 51.22 0.68
CA PRO A 68 22.34 50.51 1.96
C PRO A 68 21.60 51.33 3.03
N PRO A 69 20.85 50.69 3.95
CA PRO A 69 20.23 51.37 5.09
C PRO A 69 21.28 51.64 6.19
N ALA A 70 21.40 52.91 6.61
CA ALA A 70 22.25 53.32 7.72
C ALA A 70 21.51 53.25 9.07
N GLN A 71 22.27 53.05 10.16
CA GLN A 71 21.77 53.23 11.52
C GLN A 71 21.63 54.74 11.82
N GLN A 72 20.54 55.17 12.46
CA GLN A 72 20.52 56.46 13.15
C GLN A 72 19.56 56.47 14.35
N ASN A 73 20.10 56.84 15.52
CA ASN A 73 19.33 57.18 16.72
C ASN A 73 18.80 58.63 16.60
N GLN A 74 17.62 58.95 17.17
CA GLN A 74 17.48 59.85 18.34
C GLN A 74 16.01 60.08 18.80
N PRO A 75 15.78 60.55 20.06
CA PRO A 75 14.47 60.86 20.69
C PRO A 75 14.04 62.36 20.43
N PRO A 76 13.05 63.05 21.10
CA PRO A 76 12.40 62.76 22.39
C PRO A 76 10.93 63.26 22.68
N GLN A 77 10.50 63.15 23.95
CA GLN A 77 9.51 63.99 24.70
C GLN A 77 7.99 63.89 24.34
N GLN A 78 7.01 64.10 25.24
CA GLN A 78 6.92 64.09 26.74
C GLN A 78 5.42 64.01 27.20
N ASN A 79 5.18 63.97 28.53
CA ASN A 79 3.90 64.11 29.28
C ASN A 79 3.02 62.84 29.42
N ALA A 80 2.45 62.49 30.59
CA ALA A 80 2.62 63.03 31.96
C ALA A 80 2.29 62.01 33.09
N GLN A 81 2.78 62.30 34.31
CA GLN A 81 2.46 61.70 35.64
C GLN A 81 1.06 62.13 36.15
N PRO A 82 0.53 61.76 37.36
CA PRO A 82 1.10 61.07 38.57
C PRO A 82 0.22 59.88 39.11
N SER A 83 0.35 59.25 40.29
CA SER A 83 1.44 58.85 41.24
C SER A 83 0.87 57.91 42.34
N GLY A 84 1.67 57.02 42.96
CA GLY A 84 1.29 56.29 44.20
C GLY A 84 2.36 55.27 44.69
N PRO A 85 2.57 55.02 46.01
CA PRO A 85 3.87 54.48 46.48
C PRO A 85 3.89 53.32 47.54
N VAL A 86 4.73 52.28 47.30
CA VAL A 86 5.39 51.33 48.26
C VAL A 86 4.53 50.50 49.27
N PRO A 87 5.07 49.48 50.00
CA PRO A 87 6.28 48.63 49.82
C PRO A 87 6.05 47.10 50.05
N GLN A 88 7.17 46.33 50.07
CA GLN A 88 7.48 45.26 51.06
C GLN A 88 7.06 43.77 50.85
N ASN A 89 8.02 42.99 50.33
CA ASN A 89 8.56 41.71 50.86
C ASN A 89 7.69 40.42 50.95
N SER A 90 8.39 39.30 51.19
CA SER A 90 7.93 37.98 51.65
C SER A 90 7.45 36.93 50.61
N GLU A 91 8.21 35.83 50.57
CA GLU A 91 7.76 34.41 50.57
C GLU A 91 6.80 33.88 49.47
N ALA A 92 7.34 33.00 48.62
CA ALA A 92 6.56 32.08 47.78
C ALA A 92 7.30 30.74 47.52
N THR A 93 7.87 30.14 48.55
CA THR A 93 8.55 28.82 48.45
C THR A 93 7.52 27.69 48.44
N GLN A 94 7.16 27.16 47.27
CA GLN A 94 6.25 26.01 47.19
C GLN A 94 7.02 24.68 47.16
N VAL A 95 7.15 24.05 48.33
CA VAL A 95 7.51 22.64 48.48
C VAL A 95 6.24 21.80 48.48
N VAL A 96 6.23 20.67 47.76
CA VAL A 96 5.22 19.61 47.91
C VAL A 96 5.94 18.37 48.46
N PRO A 97 5.46 17.75 49.55
CA PRO A 97 6.27 16.82 50.35
C PRO A 97 6.25 15.37 49.83
N SER A 98 7.26 14.61 50.26
CA SER A 98 7.21 13.14 50.35
C SER A 98 6.68 12.70 51.73
N TYR A 99 6.66 11.39 51.99
CA TYR A 99 6.03 10.70 53.14
C TYR A 99 4.48 10.59 53.03
N ASP A 100 3.84 9.49 53.43
CA ASP A 100 4.38 8.25 54.01
C ASP A 100 3.61 6.98 53.59
N SER A 101 4.22 5.86 53.95
CA SER A 101 3.85 4.45 53.79
C SER A 101 2.68 4.04 54.70
N SER A 102 1.83 3.12 54.25
CA SER A 102 1.32 1.97 55.05
C SER A 102 0.25 1.13 54.33
N ALA A 103 -0.02 -0.06 54.87
CA ALA A 103 -1.25 -0.86 54.72
C ALA A 103 -1.60 -1.44 53.32
N GLU A 104 -1.07 -2.63 53.06
CA GLU A 104 -1.85 -3.84 52.78
C GLU A 104 -3.02 -3.77 51.76
N ARG A 105 -2.78 -4.23 50.52
CA ARG A 105 -3.77 -5.04 49.78
C ARG A 105 -3.21 -5.95 48.69
N THR A 106 -2.55 -7.03 49.10
CA THR A 106 -2.49 -8.25 48.28
C THR A 106 -3.90 -8.85 48.18
N GLN A 107 -4.40 -9.08 46.96
CA GLN A 107 -5.60 -9.89 46.74
C GLN A 107 -5.19 -11.19 46.03
N ALA A 108 -5.61 -12.32 46.59
CA ALA A 108 -5.03 -13.62 46.28
C ALA A 108 -5.86 -14.44 45.27
N VAL A 109 -5.18 -15.38 44.61
CA VAL A 109 -5.76 -16.43 43.77
C VAL A 109 -6.72 -17.31 44.59
N GLN A 110 -7.89 -17.66 44.05
CA GLN A 110 -8.78 -18.63 44.69
C GLN A 110 -8.25 -20.08 44.56
N PRO A 111 -8.13 -20.84 45.65
CA PRO A 111 -7.70 -22.23 45.62
C PRO A 111 -8.87 -23.21 45.40
N TRP A 112 -8.55 -24.39 44.88
CA TRP A 112 -9.51 -25.44 44.51
C TRP A 112 -9.73 -26.43 45.66
N GLN A 113 -10.93 -26.43 46.27
CA GLN A 113 -11.39 -27.40 47.27
C GLN A 113 -12.93 -27.57 47.14
N GLY A 114 -13.55 -28.75 47.31
CA GLY A 114 -13.01 -30.07 47.61
C GLY A 114 -13.83 -30.82 48.66
N GLN A 115 -15.00 -31.38 48.31
CA GLN A 115 -15.89 -32.02 49.29
C GLN A 115 -16.67 -33.23 48.73
N TYR A 116 -16.64 -34.34 49.47
CA TYR A 116 -17.31 -35.61 49.15
C TYR A 116 -18.53 -35.86 50.07
N PRO A 117 -19.57 -36.56 49.59
CA PRO A 117 -20.44 -37.42 50.39
C PRO A 117 -20.10 -38.91 50.19
N GLN A 118 -20.35 -39.76 51.20
CA GLN A 118 -20.15 -41.21 51.12
C GLN A 118 -21.43 -41.96 50.70
N GLY A 119 -21.27 -43.12 50.04
CA GLY A 119 -22.34 -44.10 49.75
C GLY A 119 -21.73 -45.51 49.59
N PRO A 120 -22.32 -46.60 50.13
CA PRO A 120 -21.59 -47.86 50.31
C PRO A 120 -21.94 -49.00 49.33
N GLY A 121 -20.90 -49.72 48.89
CA GLY A 121 -20.89 -51.19 48.77
C GLY A 121 -21.55 -51.88 47.56
N MET A 122 -20.72 -52.49 46.70
CA MET A 122 -20.84 -53.86 46.13
C MET A 122 -19.63 -54.07 45.17
N GLN A 123 -18.70 -55.00 45.42
CA GLN A 123 -18.79 -56.47 45.32
C GLN A 123 -18.52 -56.99 43.88
N SER A 124 -17.29 -57.43 43.64
CA SER A 124 -16.81 -58.00 42.38
C SER A 124 -17.19 -59.48 42.19
N PRO A 125 -17.23 -59.96 40.95
CA PRO A 125 -16.91 -61.36 40.61
C PRO A 125 -15.74 -61.48 39.60
N PRO A 126 -14.99 -62.61 39.57
CA PRO A 126 -13.82 -62.78 38.70
C PRO A 126 -13.96 -63.84 37.57
N ALA A 127 -13.04 -63.75 36.61
CA ALA A 127 -12.46 -64.83 35.79
C ALA A 127 -13.29 -65.65 34.75
N GLY A 128 -12.75 -65.73 33.52
CA GLY A 128 -12.54 -67.00 32.81
C GLY A 128 -13.27 -67.26 31.48
N PHE A 129 -12.53 -67.84 30.52
CA PHE A 129 -12.99 -68.60 29.32
C PHE A 129 -13.76 -67.80 28.22
N ALA A 130 -13.78 -68.16 26.93
CA ALA A 130 -12.89 -68.98 26.07
C ALA A 130 -13.17 -68.68 24.56
N GLN A 131 -12.29 -69.12 23.64
CA GLN A 131 -12.56 -69.26 22.19
C GLN A 131 -13.30 -70.61 21.89
N PRO A 132 -13.91 -70.91 20.71
CA PRO A 132 -13.53 -70.54 19.33
C PRO A 132 -14.71 -70.10 18.40
N PRO A 133 -14.92 -70.57 17.13
CA PRO A 133 -14.42 -69.92 15.91
C PRO A 133 -15.45 -69.64 14.76
N ALA A 134 -14.93 -69.10 13.64
CA ALA A 134 -15.31 -69.34 12.23
C ALA A 134 -16.38 -68.46 11.51
N TRP A 135 -15.87 -67.66 10.56
CA TRP A 135 -16.27 -67.46 9.14
C TRP A 135 -17.74 -67.35 8.65
N HIS A 136 -17.89 -66.48 7.64
CA HIS A 136 -19.01 -66.27 6.70
C HIS A 136 -20.19 -65.36 7.10
N ALA A 137 -20.10 -64.10 6.68
CA ALA A 137 -21.23 -63.23 6.30
C ALA A 137 -20.81 -62.38 5.08
N ALA A 138 -21.77 -61.86 4.30
CA ALA A 138 -21.50 -61.18 3.03
C ALA A 138 -20.98 -59.75 3.19
N GLN A 139 -20.31 -59.22 2.17
CA GLN A 139 -19.97 -57.81 2.05
C GLN A 139 -21.25 -56.98 1.88
N SER A 140 -21.49 -56.03 2.79
CA SER A 140 -22.46 -54.95 2.59
C SER A 140 -21.71 -53.63 2.41
N ASP A 141 -21.95 -52.95 1.29
CA ASP A 141 -21.31 -51.67 0.96
C ASP A 141 -21.62 -50.59 2.00
N SER A 142 -20.58 -50.20 2.74
CA SER A 142 -20.66 -49.12 3.73
C SER A 142 -20.34 -47.77 3.08
N THR A 143 -21.20 -47.31 2.18
CA THR A 143 -21.10 -45.96 1.59
C THR A 143 -21.23 -44.89 2.69
N PRO A 144 -20.31 -43.90 2.78
CA PRO A 144 -20.35 -42.90 3.85
C PRO A 144 -21.60 -41.99 3.75
N PRO A 145 -22.08 -41.43 4.88
CA PRO A 145 -23.41 -40.79 4.99
C PRO A 145 -23.57 -39.46 4.22
N TRP A 146 -22.58 -39.05 3.44
CA TRP A 146 -22.62 -37.88 2.56
C TRP A 146 -23.15 -38.22 1.15
N GLY A 147 -23.33 -39.50 0.82
CA GLY A 147 -23.76 -39.99 -0.50
C GLY A 147 -25.26 -40.23 -0.67
N GLY A 148 -26.11 -39.67 0.20
CA GLY A 148 -27.57 -39.82 0.12
C GLY A 148 -28.18 -39.02 -1.03
N GLY A 149 -28.51 -39.69 -2.14
CA GLY A 149 -29.08 -39.05 -3.32
C GLY A 149 -30.59 -38.83 -3.24
N ASP A 150 -31.01 -37.57 -3.03
CA ASP A 150 -32.32 -37.07 -3.45
C ASP A 150 -32.21 -35.58 -3.85
N LEU A 151 -32.00 -35.34 -5.15
CA LEU A 151 -32.04 -34.00 -5.76
C LEU A 151 -32.80 -34.08 -7.09
N PRO A 152 -33.72 -33.14 -7.37
CA PRO A 152 -34.56 -33.19 -8.56
C PRO A 152 -33.78 -32.94 -9.86
N PRO A 153 -34.30 -33.36 -11.03
CA PRO A 153 -33.60 -33.26 -12.30
C PRO A 153 -33.41 -31.80 -12.75
N ILE A 154 -32.18 -31.30 -12.66
CA ILE A 154 -31.78 -29.99 -13.17
C ILE A 154 -31.55 -30.08 -14.68
N ALA A 155 -32.38 -29.38 -15.46
CA ALA A 155 -32.14 -29.14 -16.88
C ALA A 155 -31.13 -27.97 -17.08
N PRO A 156 -30.31 -27.95 -18.14
CA PRO A 156 -29.10 -27.13 -18.18
C PRO A 156 -29.29 -25.72 -18.76
N GLN A 157 -28.81 -24.69 -18.03
CA GLN A 157 -28.53 -23.33 -18.52
C GLN A 157 -27.41 -22.68 -17.67
N GLY A 158 -26.52 -21.90 -18.29
CA GLY A 158 -25.60 -20.98 -17.61
C GLY A 158 -24.30 -21.60 -17.05
N GLY A 159 -23.14 -21.12 -17.51
CA GLY A 159 -21.82 -21.58 -17.06
C GLY A 159 -21.21 -20.73 -15.94
N TYR A 160 -20.37 -21.35 -15.11
CA TYR A 160 -19.51 -20.69 -14.12
C TYR A 160 -18.03 -20.91 -14.49
N GLU A 161 -17.50 -20.03 -15.35
CA GLU A 161 -16.22 -20.20 -16.06
C GLU A 161 -15.08 -19.35 -15.44
N TRP A 162 -15.02 -19.27 -14.11
CA TRP A 162 -14.20 -18.29 -13.36
C TRP A 162 -12.97 -18.88 -12.64
N VAL A 163 -12.90 -20.21 -12.42
CA VAL A 163 -11.75 -20.84 -11.73
C VAL A 163 -11.09 -21.88 -12.63
N SER A 164 -9.80 -21.67 -12.88
CA SER A 164 -8.81 -22.51 -13.62
C SER A 164 -8.57 -22.18 -15.11
N GLN A 165 -7.66 -21.22 -15.34
CA GLN A 165 -6.77 -21.22 -16.51
C GLN A 165 -5.32 -21.06 -16.06
N GLY A 166 -4.72 -22.17 -15.63
CA GLY A 166 -3.27 -22.36 -15.71
C GLY A 166 -2.88 -22.87 -17.11
N PRO A 167 -1.65 -22.62 -17.59
CA PRO A 167 -1.24 -22.98 -18.95
C PRO A 167 -0.92 -24.48 -19.06
N GLU A 168 -1.94 -25.32 -19.11
CA GLU A 168 -1.77 -26.75 -19.35
C GLU A 168 -1.30 -27.06 -20.77
N GLN A 169 -0.42 -28.06 -20.86
CA GLN A 169 0.39 -28.30 -22.06
C GLN A 169 -0.35 -29.20 -23.05
N GLY A 170 -0.45 -28.77 -24.31
CA GLY A 170 -1.09 -29.57 -25.36
C GLY A 170 -0.28 -30.79 -25.77
N GLU A 171 -0.55 -31.95 -25.18
CA GLU A 171 -0.01 -33.26 -25.60
C GLU A 171 -0.49 -33.68 -27.01
N GLN A 172 0.02 -33.04 -28.08
CA GLN A 172 -0.14 -33.56 -29.43
C GLN A 172 0.80 -34.75 -29.67
N LYS A 173 0.27 -35.97 -29.47
CA LYS A 173 0.89 -37.21 -29.93
C LYS A 173 1.02 -37.22 -31.45
N GLN A 174 2.21 -36.96 -31.97
CA GLN A 174 2.55 -37.27 -33.36
C GLN A 174 3.93 -37.94 -33.48
N LYS A 175 3.93 -39.25 -33.75
CA LYS A 175 5.15 -40.01 -34.08
C LYS A 175 5.47 -39.87 -35.57
N SER A 176 6.61 -39.27 -35.91
CA SER A 176 7.54 -39.85 -36.91
C SER A 176 8.80 -39.01 -37.14
N GLN A 177 9.97 -39.64 -36.95
CA GLN A 177 11.07 -39.71 -37.94
C GLN A 177 11.47 -38.45 -38.74
N GLY A 178 12.66 -37.88 -38.46
CA GLY A 178 13.37 -37.04 -39.45
C GLY A 178 14.49 -36.14 -38.89
N ASN A 179 15.76 -36.50 -39.09
CA ASN A 179 16.88 -35.57 -38.96
C ASN A 179 16.96 -34.67 -40.21
N GLY A 180 16.78 -33.34 -40.11
CA GLY A 180 16.81 -32.51 -41.32
C GLY A 180 16.73 -30.99 -41.19
N ARG A 181 17.87 -30.34 -40.89
CA ARG A 181 18.21 -28.92 -41.20
C ARG A 181 17.37 -27.81 -40.52
N LYS A 182 17.91 -26.58 -40.62
CA LYS A 182 17.44 -25.34 -39.98
C LYS A 182 16.85 -24.38 -41.03
N ILE A 183 16.17 -23.32 -40.56
CA ILE A 183 15.77 -22.09 -41.29
C ILE A 183 14.60 -22.27 -42.27
N LEU A 184 13.39 -21.88 -41.85
CA LEU A 184 12.43 -21.17 -42.72
C LEU A 184 11.33 -20.40 -41.94
N PHE A 185 10.82 -20.96 -40.83
CA PHE A 185 9.60 -20.46 -40.17
C PHE A 185 9.66 -19.07 -39.52
N SER A 186 10.84 -18.48 -39.32
CA SER A 186 10.98 -17.18 -38.63
C SER A 186 10.48 -15.97 -39.45
N ALA A 187 10.33 -16.11 -40.77
CA ALA A 187 9.98 -14.97 -41.64
C ALA A 187 8.49 -14.58 -41.58
N ILE A 188 7.60 -15.56 -41.40
CA ILE A 188 6.14 -15.35 -41.46
C ILE A 188 5.63 -14.64 -40.20
N ALA A 189 6.16 -15.00 -39.02
CA ALA A 189 5.78 -14.37 -37.76
C ALA A 189 6.06 -12.86 -37.72
N ALA A 190 7.20 -12.42 -38.27
CA ALA A 190 7.56 -11.00 -38.33
C ALA A 190 6.58 -10.15 -39.16
N ILE A 191 6.08 -10.70 -40.28
CA ILE A 191 5.13 -10.01 -41.17
C ILE A 191 3.77 -9.80 -40.48
N VAL A 192 3.30 -10.77 -39.70
CA VAL A 192 2.03 -10.67 -38.95
C VAL A 192 2.10 -9.57 -37.88
N VAL A 193 3.21 -9.47 -37.14
CA VAL A 193 3.39 -8.43 -36.11
C VAL A 193 3.45 -7.02 -36.73
N ILE A 194 4.17 -6.85 -37.85
CA ILE A 194 4.24 -5.56 -38.57
C ILE A 194 2.86 -5.18 -39.14
N GLY A 195 2.12 -6.13 -39.70
CA GLY A 195 0.77 -5.90 -40.22
C GLY A 195 -0.21 -5.41 -39.16
N LEU A 196 -0.19 -5.99 -37.96
CA LEU A 196 -1.02 -5.56 -36.84
C LEU A 196 -0.66 -4.15 -36.34
N GLY A 197 0.64 -3.81 -36.28
CA GLY A 197 1.09 -2.47 -35.90
C GLY A 197 0.55 -1.37 -36.82
N VAL A 198 0.59 -1.60 -38.14
CA VAL A 198 0.05 -0.65 -39.13
C VAL A 198 -1.49 -0.56 -39.05
N ALA A 199 -2.18 -1.67 -38.78
CA ALA A 199 -3.64 -1.67 -38.63
C ALA A 199 -4.10 -0.82 -37.42
N VAL A 200 -3.43 -0.93 -36.26
CA VAL A 200 -3.73 -0.09 -35.09
C VAL A 200 -3.41 1.39 -35.37
N TRP A 201 -2.27 1.67 -36.03
CA TRP A 201 -1.91 3.05 -36.39
C TRP A 201 -2.91 3.70 -37.36
N LEU A 202 -3.48 2.96 -38.31
CA LEU A 202 -4.50 3.49 -39.23
C LEU A 202 -5.90 3.64 -38.61
N LEU A 203 -6.21 2.91 -37.53
CA LEU A 203 -7.49 3.00 -36.81
C LEU A 203 -7.54 4.08 -35.72
N PHE A 204 -6.39 4.57 -35.25
CA PHE A 204 -6.31 5.62 -34.22
C PHE A 204 -5.46 6.85 -34.65
N GLY A 205 -4.70 6.77 -35.73
CA GLY A 205 -3.83 7.84 -36.25
C GLY A 205 -4.48 8.73 -37.32
N ARG A 206 -5.81 8.69 -37.47
CA ARG A 206 -6.58 9.56 -38.37
C ARG A 206 -7.79 10.15 -37.65
N ASP A 207 -8.13 11.36 -38.05
CA ASP A 207 -9.33 12.12 -37.70
C ASP A 207 -9.53 12.45 -36.21
N ASN A 208 -8.81 13.49 -35.76
CA ASN A 208 -9.38 14.54 -34.92
C ASN A 208 -8.60 15.85 -35.11
N SER A 209 -8.73 16.44 -36.30
CA SER A 209 -8.36 17.84 -36.54
C SER A 209 -9.44 18.77 -35.97
N THR A 210 -9.65 18.71 -34.66
CA THR A 210 -10.40 19.72 -33.93
C THR A 210 -9.61 21.02 -33.99
N ASP A 211 -10.26 22.15 -34.31
CA ASP A 211 -9.59 23.45 -34.36
C ASP A 211 -8.93 23.77 -33.01
N VAL A 212 -7.60 23.73 -32.98
CA VAL A 212 -6.81 24.13 -31.81
C VAL A 212 -6.84 25.65 -31.74
N GLN A 213 -7.93 26.17 -31.18
CA GLN A 213 -8.11 27.60 -30.97
C GLN A 213 -6.94 28.12 -30.13
N ALA A 214 -6.10 28.96 -30.76
CA ALA A 214 -4.78 29.30 -30.25
C ALA A 214 -4.87 29.91 -28.85
N ALA A 215 -4.40 29.15 -27.85
CA ALA A 215 -4.37 29.60 -26.47
C ALA A 215 -3.46 30.83 -26.34
N ASN A 216 -3.99 31.90 -25.74
CA ASN A 216 -3.35 33.21 -25.74
C ASN A 216 -2.00 33.14 -24.97
N PRO A 217 -0.84 33.46 -25.61
CA PRO A 217 0.47 33.32 -24.99
C PRO A 217 0.68 34.37 -23.90
N GLY A 218 0.26 34.03 -22.67
CA GLY A 218 0.32 34.92 -21.50
C GLY A 218 -0.46 34.42 -20.28
N GLN A 219 -1.42 33.48 -20.46
CA GLN A 219 -2.10 32.85 -19.33
C GLN A 219 -1.44 31.52 -18.97
N GLN A 220 -0.44 31.58 -18.08
CA GLN A 220 0.09 30.42 -17.38
C GLN A 220 -1.06 29.71 -16.63
N PRO A 221 -1.30 28.40 -16.84
CA PRO A 221 -2.35 27.69 -16.11
C PRO A 221 -2.12 27.80 -14.60
N PRO A 222 -3.18 28.05 -13.79
CA PRO A 222 -3.03 28.13 -12.34
C PRO A 222 -2.49 26.80 -11.81
N ALA A 223 -1.37 26.85 -11.07
CA ALA A 223 -0.72 25.68 -10.54
C ALA A 223 -1.70 24.85 -9.70
N ALA A 224 -1.80 23.55 -9.98
CA ALA A 224 -2.77 22.67 -9.34
C ALA A 224 -2.43 22.46 -7.85
N THR A 225 -3.05 23.26 -6.99
CA THR A 225 -2.86 23.24 -5.53
C THR A 225 -3.53 22.03 -4.89
N SER A 226 -2.95 20.84 -5.08
CA SER A 226 -3.40 19.63 -4.40
C SER A 226 -3.30 19.82 -2.89
N LYS A 227 -4.43 19.78 -2.18
CA LYS A 227 -4.49 19.83 -0.70
C LYS A 227 -3.50 18.79 -0.12
N PRO A 228 -2.64 19.16 0.86
CA PRO A 228 -1.72 18.21 1.47
C PRO A 228 -2.48 17.08 2.17
N LEU A 229 -1.85 15.90 2.26
CA LEU A 229 -2.37 14.78 3.04
C LEU A 229 -2.33 15.12 4.54
N PRO A 230 -3.30 14.63 5.35
CA PRO A 230 -3.26 14.79 6.80
C PRO A 230 -2.02 14.08 7.39
N GLU A 231 -1.47 14.67 8.44
CA GLU A 231 -0.36 14.07 9.20
C GLU A 231 -0.87 12.97 10.13
N PRO A 232 -0.17 11.83 10.22
CA PRO A 232 -0.47 10.80 11.22
C PRO A 232 -0.02 11.23 12.63
N PRO A 233 -0.56 10.60 13.69
CA PRO A 233 -0.18 10.86 15.08
C PRO A 233 1.34 10.77 15.31
N PRO A 234 1.92 11.47 16.31
CA PRO A 234 3.35 11.38 16.62
C PRO A 234 3.82 9.93 16.81
N THR A 235 5.01 9.59 16.31
CA THR A 235 5.58 8.24 16.42
C THR A 235 5.69 7.78 17.87
N LYS A 236 5.18 6.58 18.16
CA LYS A 236 5.33 5.89 19.45
C LYS A 236 6.60 5.03 19.49
N PRO A 237 7.04 4.55 20.66
CA PRO A 237 8.12 3.57 20.79
C PRO A 237 7.91 2.31 19.94
N GLU A 238 9.02 1.66 19.60
CA GLU A 238 9.07 0.46 18.76
C GLU A 238 8.38 -0.75 19.41
N PRO A 239 7.50 -1.48 18.71
CA PRO A 239 6.84 -2.66 19.27
C PRO A 239 7.82 -3.83 19.47
N SER A 240 7.73 -4.47 20.63
CA SER A 240 8.56 -5.64 20.99
C SER A 240 8.31 -6.89 20.14
N SER A 241 7.16 -7.00 19.48
CA SER A 241 6.78 -8.15 18.65
C SER A 241 5.79 -7.78 17.54
N ASP A 242 5.58 -8.70 16.60
CA ASP A 242 4.54 -8.59 15.56
C ASP A 242 3.11 -8.63 16.13
N ALA A 243 2.94 -9.09 17.37
CA ALA A 243 1.68 -9.00 18.11
C ALA A 243 1.48 -7.59 18.68
N ASP A 244 2.50 -7.00 19.29
CA ASP A 244 2.44 -5.65 19.88
C ASP A 244 2.26 -4.57 18.81
N ALA A 245 2.70 -4.83 17.57
CA ALA A 245 2.56 -3.94 16.42
C ALA A 245 1.10 -3.81 15.90
N LEU A 246 0.19 -4.71 16.28
CA LEU A 246 -1.17 -4.81 15.74
C LEU A 246 -2.24 -4.65 16.81
N ILE A 247 -3.34 -3.97 16.46
CA ILE A 247 -4.58 -4.04 17.25
C ILE A 247 -5.23 -5.43 17.13
N THR A 248 -6.11 -5.74 18.08
CA THR A 248 -7.05 -6.87 17.95
C THR A 248 -8.07 -6.55 16.86
N ALA A 249 -8.09 -7.34 15.79
CA ALA A 249 -9.08 -7.20 14.73
C ALA A 249 -10.51 -7.43 15.28
N PRO A 250 -11.47 -6.52 15.06
CA PRO A 250 -12.81 -6.61 15.65
C PRO A 250 -13.68 -7.66 14.95
N GLY A 251 -14.81 -8.01 15.58
CA GLY A 251 -15.70 -9.06 15.09
C GLY A 251 -15.30 -10.47 15.52
N THR A 252 -15.57 -11.48 14.69
CA THR A 252 -15.29 -12.90 14.99
C THR A 252 -13.97 -13.34 14.36
N PRO A 253 -12.96 -13.82 15.12
CA PRO A 253 -11.70 -14.30 14.57
C PRO A 253 -11.87 -15.43 13.54
N ARG A 254 -11.02 -15.43 12.51
CA ARG A 254 -10.97 -16.47 11.48
C ARG A 254 -9.81 -17.45 11.72
N ALA A 255 -9.99 -18.70 11.29
CA ALA A 255 -8.87 -19.62 11.13
C ALA A 255 -7.87 -19.09 10.08
N GLY A 256 -6.59 -19.37 10.27
CA GLY A 256 -5.49 -18.88 9.42
C GLY A 256 -4.75 -17.64 9.93
N GLY A 257 -5.26 -17.00 11.00
CA GLY A 257 -4.50 -16.00 11.75
C GLY A 257 -3.48 -16.61 12.72
N GLY A 258 -2.61 -15.78 13.28
CA GLY A 258 -1.49 -16.16 14.15
C GLY A 258 -0.13 -15.71 13.60
N ASP A 259 0.93 -16.14 14.26
CA ASP A 259 2.32 -15.87 13.87
C ASP A 259 2.78 -16.85 12.78
N PHE A 260 3.60 -16.38 11.84
CA PHE A 260 4.01 -17.13 10.65
C PHE A 260 5.44 -16.80 10.19
N THR A 261 5.95 -17.63 9.27
CA THR A 261 7.26 -17.44 8.61
C THR A 261 7.09 -17.20 7.11
N LEU A 262 8.16 -16.80 6.43
CA LEU A 262 8.20 -16.72 4.96
C LEU A 262 7.81 -18.03 4.26
N ALA A 263 8.21 -19.19 4.81
CA ALA A 263 7.82 -20.50 4.28
C ALA A 263 6.32 -20.75 4.43
N THR A 264 5.70 -20.26 5.51
CA THR A 264 4.26 -20.30 5.75
C THR A 264 3.49 -19.40 4.76
N LEU A 265 4.02 -18.21 4.45
CA LEU A 265 3.47 -17.35 3.38
C LEU A 265 3.51 -18.06 2.02
N GLN A 266 4.65 -18.67 1.68
CA GLN A 266 4.87 -19.40 0.42
C GLN A 266 3.93 -20.59 0.25
N SER A 267 3.73 -21.39 1.31
CA SER A 267 2.85 -22.57 1.26
C SER A 267 1.36 -22.20 1.23
N ASN A 268 0.96 -21.18 2.01
CA ASN A 268 -0.44 -20.84 2.21
C ASN A 268 -0.94 -19.74 1.25
N LYS A 269 -0.06 -19.16 0.44
CA LYS A 269 -0.35 -18.10 -0.55
C LYS A 269 -1.14 -16.91 0.03
N LEU A 270 -0.79 -16.52 1.26
CA LEU A 270 -1.45 -15.42 2.00
C LEU A 270 -1.17 -14.04 1.40
N LEU A 271 -0.11 -13.91 0.59
CA LEU A 271 0.27 -12.70 -0.13
C LEU A 271 0.59 -13.03 -1.60
N PRO A 272 0.52 -12.05 -2.53
CA PRO A 272 0.87 -12.25 -3.93
C PRO A 272 2.35 -12.66 -4.10
N ASP A 273 2.64 -13.50 -5.10
CA ASP A 273 3.98 -14.09 -5.26
C ASP A 273 5.11 -13.07 -5.48
N SER A 274 4.85 -11.90 -6.08
CA SER A 274 5.86 -10.84 -6.21
C SER A 274 6.16 -10.14 -4.87
N VAL A 275 5.18 -10.04 -3.97
CA VAL A 275 5.35 -9.53 -2.60
C VAL A 275 6.10 -10.55 -1.74
N ILE A 276 5.80 -11.85 -1.91
CA ILE A 276 6.55 -12.94 -1.27
C ILE A 276 8.02 -12.95 -1.76
N ALA A 277 8.27 -12.73 -3.05
CA ALA A 277 9.62 -12.59 -3.58
C ALA A 277 10.35 -11.36 -3.00
N ALA A 278 9.67 -10.21 -2.85
CA ALA A 278 10.23 -9.03 -2.21
C ALA A 278 10.52 -9.24 -0.72
N LEU A 279 9.66 -9.95 0.02
CA LEU A 279 9.89 -10.36 1.41
C LEU A 279 11.09 -11.32 1.53
N GLN A 280 11.25 -12.25 0.59
CA GLN A 280 12.39 -13.15 0.52
C GLN A 280 13.70 -12.39 0.24
N GLN A 281 13.69 -11.48 -0.73
CA GLN A 281 14.85 -10.64 -1.07
C GLN A 281 15.20 -9.65 0.05
N GLY A 282 14.20 -9.11 0.73
CA GLY A 282 14.36 -8.22 1.88
C GLY A 282 14.77 -8.92 3.18
N GLY A 283 14.79 -10.27 3.20
CA GLY A 283 15.23 -11.05 4.36
C GLY A 283 14.24 -11.09 5.52
N MET A 284 12.92 -11.13 5.23
CA MET A 284 11.85 -11.23 6.23
C MET A 284 12.12 -12.33 7.28
N THR A 285 12.05 -11.97 8.56
CA THR A 285 12.36 -12.85 9.70
C THR A 285 11.11 -13.47 10.33
N SER A 286 10.09 -12.66 10.58
CA SER A 286 8.81 -13.07 11.19
C SER A 286 7.64 -12.25 10.63
N GLY A 287 6.42 -12.70 10.93
CA GLY A 287 5.23 -11.90 10.73
C GLY A 287 4.03 -12.48 11.48
N ARG A 288 2.95 -11.70 11.54
CA ARG A 288 1.69 -12.08 12.19
C ARG A 288 0.50 -11.61 11.38
N LEU A 289 -0.57 -12.41 11.35
CA LEU A 289 -1.87 -12.08 10.78
C LEU A 289 -2.94 -12.10 11.88
N ASN A 290 -3.50 -10.94 12.24
CA ASN A 290 -4.77 -10.89 12.95
C ASN A 290 -5.89 -10.80 11.89
N THR A 291 -6.79 -11.81 11.83
CA THR A 291 -7.88 -11.85 10.82
C THR A 291 -9.22 -12.26 11.43
N SER A 292 -10.29 -11.62 10.96
CA SER A 292 -11.65 -11.77 11.48
C SER A 292 -12.73 -11.50 10.42
N THR A 293 -14.00 -11.67 10.78
CA THR A 293 -15.16 -11.20 10.00
C THR A 293 -16.09 -10.33 10.84
N GLN A 294 -16.61 -9.26 10.24
CA GLN A 294 -17.62 -8.39 10.82
C GLN A 294 -18.58 -7.89 9.72
N GLY A 295 -19.90 -8.02 9.94
CA GLY A 295 -20.91 -7.50 9.01
C GLY A 295 -20.81 -8.04 7.57
N GLY A 296 -20.37 -9.29 7.39
CA GLY A 296 -20.12 -9.88 6.06
C GLY A 296 -18.82 -9.42 5.38
N SER A 297 -18.09 -8.47 5.98
CA SER A 297 -16.73 -8.11 5.55
C SER A 297 -15.69 -8.96 6.27
N THR A 298 -14.59 -9.26 5.58
CA THR A 298 -13.36 -9.83 6.15
C THR A 298 -12.40 -8.70 6.53
N ILE A 299 -11.63 -8.93 7.60
CA ILE A 299 -10.54 -8.07 8.06
C ILE A 299 -9.22 -8.85 7.99
N GLY A 300 -8.16 -8.17 7.56
CA GLY A 300 -6.77 -8.63 7.68
C GLY A 300 -5.89 -7.52 8.23
N LEU A 301 -5.10 -7.83 9.25
CA LEU A 301 -4.03 -6.99 9.78
C LEU A 301 -2.74 -7.80 9.75
N PHE A 302 -1.75 -7.39 8.96
CA PHE A 302 -0.44 -8.02 8.89
C PHE A 302 0.63 -7.14 9.55
N SER A 303 1.51 -7.75 10.32
CA SER A 303 2.84 -7.22 10.63
C SER A 303 3.88 -8.17 10.04
N LEU A 304 4.94 -7.61 9.45
CA LEU A 304 5.99 -8.34 8.74
C LEU A 304 7.34 -7.72 9.11
N THR A 305 8.18 -8.39 9.90
CA THR A 305 9.51 -7.90 10.28
C THR A 305 10.54 -8.19 9.18
N LEU A 306 11.36 -7.18 8.87
CA LEU A 306 12.54 -7.29 8.01
C LEU A 306 13.78 -6.76 8.74
N PRO A 307 15.02 -7.00 8.26
CA PRO A 307 16.24 -6.60 8.98
C PRO A 307 16.53 -5.10 8.98
N SER A 308 15.70 -4.26 8.34
CA SER A 308 15.86 -2.80 8.33
C SER A 308 14.61 -2.05 7.84
N PRO A 309 14.44 -0.76 8.21
CA PRO A 309 13.42 0.11 7.63
C PRO A 309 13.49 0.25 6.10
N SER A 310 14.67 0.15 5.50
CA SER A 310 14.84 0.27 4.04
C SER A 310 14.31 -0.97 3.30
N ALA A 311 14.48 -2.17 3.88
CA ALA A 311 13.87 -3.39 3.38
C ALA A 311 12.33 -3.32 3.51
N ALA A 312 11.84 -2.82 4.66
CA ALA A 312 10.40 -2.59 4.87
C ALA A 312 9.80 -1.62 3.84
N THR A 313 10.41 -0.45 3.60
CA THR A 313 9.95 0.48 2.54
C THR A 313 9.92 -0.18 1.16
N THR A 314 10.92 -1.00 0.82
CA THR A 314 10.97 -1.72 -0.47
C THR A 314 9.78 -2.69 -0.62
N VAL A 315 9.45 -3.45 0.43
CA VAL A 315 8.32 -4.38 0.42
C VAL A 315 6.96 -3.65 0.48
N ALA A 316 6.85 -2.57 1.26
CA ALA A 316 5.63 -1.76 1.32
C ALA A 316 5.28 -1.18 -0.06
N ASN A 317 6.30 -0.69 -0.79
CA ASN A 317 6.14 -0.19 -2.15
C ASN A 317 5.73 -1.31 -3.12
N GLU A 318 6.42 -2.45 -3.16
CA GLU A 318 6.03 -3.56 -4.05
C GLU A 318 4.65 -4.16 -3.69
N TYR A 319 4.22 -4.13 -2.42
CA TYR A 319 2.84 -4.46 -2.07
C TYR A 319 1.84 -3.45 -2.68
N ALA A 320 2.08 -2.15 -2.53
CA ALA A 320 1.23 -1.11 -3.11
C ALA A 320 1.21 -1.19 -4.65
N ASP A 321 2.34 -1.50 -5.28
CA ASP A 321 2.46 -1.64 -6.73
C ASP A 321 1.74 -2.90 -7.23
N ASN A 322 1.85 -4.02 -6.50
CA ASN A 322 1.07 -5.22 -6.78
C ASN A 322 -0.45 -4.92 -6.68
N GLN A 323 -0.90 -4.19 -5.65
CA GLN A 323 -2.29 -3.78 -5.51
C GLN A 323 -2.77 -2.89 -6.67
N ARG A 324 -1.93 -1.95 -7.15
CA ARG A 324 -2.24 -1.11 -8.31
C ARG A 324 -2.30 -1.92 -9.61
N ARG A 325 -1.39 -2.87 -9.82
CA ARG A 325 -1.42 -3.83 -10.94
C ARG A 325 -2.65 -4.76 -10.86
N GLY A 326 -3.15 -5.04 -9.66
CA GLY A 326 -4.42 -5.72 -9.38
C GLY A 326 -5.69 -4.85 -9.56
N GLY A 327 -5.57 -3.61 -10.04
CA GLY A 327 -6.71 -2.74 -10.37
C GLY A 327 -7.27 -1.91 -9.21
N LEU A 328 -6.59 -1.85 -8.05
CA LEU A 328 -6.96 -0.93 -6.97
C LEU A 328 -6.39 0.47 -7.22
N SER A 329 -7.21 1.50 -7.03
CA SER A 329 -6.82 2.90 -7.24
C SER A 329 -6.52 3.61 -5.92
N ALA A 330 -5.61 4.59 -5.96
CA ALA A 330 -5.30 5.43 -4.80
C ALA A 330 -6.53 6.20 -4.30
N ASN A 331 -6.76 6.16 -2.99
CA ASN A 331 -7.87 6.80 -2.30
C ASN A 331 -7.33 7.92 -1.41
N ARG A 332 -7.17 9.12 -1.99
CA ARG A 332 -6.55 10.27 -1.32
C ARG A 332 -7.33 10.71 -0.07
N ASP A 333 -8.65 10.54 -0.08
CA ASP A 333 -9.54 10.99 1.00
C ASP A 333 -9.43 10.12 2.27
N LEU A 334 -8.92 8.89 2.14
CA LEU A 334 -8.61 7.99 3.26
C LEU A 334 -7.09 7.88 3.56
N SER A 335 -6.23 8.50 2.75
CA SER A 335 -4.77 8.40 2.90
C SER A 335 -4.21 9.43 3.88
N MET A 336 -3.11 9.08 4.55
CA MET A 336 -2.32 10.00 5.39
C MET A 336 -0.87 10.06 4.87
N GLN A 337 -0.07 11.02 5.36
CA GLN A 337 1.37 11.03 5.06
C GLN A 337 2.02 9.74 5.57
N GLY A 338 2.68 8.99 4.67
CA GLY A 338 3.24 7.67 4.96
C GLY A 338 2.23 6.51 5.02
N VAL A 339 0.93 6.77 4.81
CA VAL A 339 -0.14 5.75 4.82
C VAL A 339 -0.99 5.85 3.54
N PRO A 340 -0.45 5.39 2.39
CA PRO A 340 -1.24 5.27 1.16
C PRO A 340 -2.38 4.26 1.31
N VAL A 341 -3.60 4.69 0.98
CA VAL A 341 -4.77 3.80 0.85
C VAL A 341 -5.08 3.53 -0.61
N LEU A 342 -5.32 2.27 -0.93
CA LEU A 342 -5.75 1.76 -2.23
C LEU A 342 -7.14 1.13 -2.09
N SER A 343 -8.03 1.32 -3.06
CA SER A 343 -9.39 0.78 -2.99
C SER A 343 -10.04 0.53 -4.35
N THR A 344 -11.08 -0.29 -4.35
CA THR A 344 -12.01 -0.45 -5.48
C THR A 344 -12.71 0.85 -5.84
N SER A 345 -12.89 1.09 -7.15
CA SER A 345 -13.63 2.21 -7.74
C SER A 345 -14.95 2.52 -7.02
N ALA A 346 -15.33 3.80 -6.98
CA ALA A 346 -16.59 4.29 -6.40
C ALA A 346 -17.85 3.63 -7.00
N LYS A 347 -17.74 3.03 -8.20
CA LYS A 347 -18.83 2.35 -8.91
C LYS A 347 -18.89 0.83 -8.64
N SER A 348 -17.98 0.28 -7.84
CA SER A 348 -17.96 -1.14 -7.47
C SER A 348 -19.04 -1.46 -6.44
N SER A 349 -19.72 -2.59 -6.57
CA SER A 349 -20.64 -3.12 -5.55
C SER A 349 -19.88 -3.70 -4.36
N GLN A 350 -18.89 -4.55 -4.64
CA GLN A 350 -17.95 -5.08 -3.65
C GLN A 350 -16.92 -4.01 -3.25
N GLY A 351 -16.63 -3.91 -1.96
CA GLY A 351 -15.53 -3.12 -1.43
C GLY A 351 -14.26 -3.94 -1.25
N VAL A 352 -13.13 -3.37 -1.65
CA VAL A 352 -11.79 -3.73 -1.16
C VAL A 352 -11.09 -2.44 -0.78
N PHE A 353 -10.52 -2.39 0.43
CA PHE A 353 -9.77 -1.25 0.96
C PHE A 353 -8.49 -1.78 1.62
N ARG A 354 -7.34 -1.23 1.23
CA ARG A 354 -6.00 -1.69 1.64
C ARG A 354 -5.11 -0.49 1.95
N ALA A 355 -4.56 -0.40 3.15
CA ALA A 355 -3.43 0.47 3.47
C ALA A 355 -2.16 -0.36 3.62
N VAL A 356 -1.01 0.26 3.36
CA VAL A 356 0.30 -0.28 3.73
C VAL A 356 1.18 0.85 4.23
N TYR A 357 1.95 0.62 5.29
CA TYR A 357 2.90 1.60 5.83
C TYR A 357 4.09 0.94 6.52
N VAL A 358 5.12 1.75 6.83
CA VAL A 358 6.34 1.29 7.51
C VAL A 358 6.34 1.75 8.96
N LEU A 359 6.55 0.80 9.86
CA LEU A 359 6.65 0.96 11.30
C LEU A 359 8.00 0.39 11.74
N TYR A 360 8.98 1.26 11.93
CA TYR A 360 10.38 0.86 12.17
C TYR A 360 10.91 -0.07 11.06
N ASP A 361 11.26 -1.31 11.39
CA ASP A 361 11.71 -2.35 10.46
C ASP A 361 10.57 -3.25 9.93
N ARG A 362 9.32 -2.94 10.31
CA ARG A 362 8.12 -3.72 9.97
C ARG A 362 7.32 -3.07 8.83
N VAL A 363 6.73 -3.90 7.99
CA VAL A 363 5.62 -3.51 7.11
C VAL A 363 4.31 -3.84 7.80
N ILE A 364 3.44 -2.84 7.93
CA ILE A 364 2.06 -3.02 8.40
C ILE A 364 1.13 -2.96 7.20
N ILE A 365 0.23 -3.94 7.08
CA ILE A 365 -0.85 -3.96 6.08
C ILE A 365 -2.18 -3.98 6.83
N VAL A 366 -3.08 -3.06 6.48
CA VAL A 366 -4.46 -3.01 6.98
C VAL A 366 -5.38 -3.26 5.80
N GLU A 367 -6.27 -4.25 5.90
CA GLU A 367 -7.25 -4.52 4.84
C GLU A 367 -8.64 -4.85 5.34
N THR A 368 -9.64 -4.42 4.56
CA THR A 368 -10.99 -4.99 4.59
C THR A 368 -11.47 -5.30 3.18
N PHE A 369 -12.33 -6.31 3.06
CA PHE A 369 -13.11 -6.54 1.84
C PHE A 369 -14.46 -7.17 2.17
N GLY A 370 -15.50 -6.82 1.41
CA GLY A 370 -16.86 -7.29 1.65
C GLY A 370 -17.82 -6.98 0.50
N PRO A 371 -18.94 -7.71 0.40
CA PRO A 371 -19.91 -7.58 -0.70
C PRO A 371 -20.67 -6.24 -0.69
N ASP A 372 -20.72 -5.56 0.46
CA ASP A 372 -21.18 -4.19 0.61
C ASP A 372 -19.96 -3.26 0.72
N ARG A 373 -19.74 -2.44 -0.32
CA ARG A 373 -18.65 -1.45 -0.36
C ARG A 373 -18.76 -0.37 0.71
N ALA A 374 -19.96 0.05 1.10
CA ALA A 374 -20.15 1.11 2.10
C ALA A 374 -19.83 0.58 3.51
N ALA A 375 -20.35 -0.61 3.86
CA ALA A 375 -20.02 -1.28 5.12
C ALA A 375 -18.52 -1.61 5.23
N ALA A 376 -17.91 -2.12 4.15
CA ALA A 376 -16.47 -2.40 4.11
C ALA A 376 -15.63 -1.12 4.26
N GLN A 377 -16.06 0.01 3.68
CA GLN A 377 -15.38 1.31 3.82
C GLN A 377 -15.49 1.85 5.25
N GLN A 378 -16.67 1.82 5.86
CA GLN A 378 -16.86 2.30 7.24
C GLN A 378 -16.01 1.48 8.24
N LEU A 379 -16.00 0.15 8.07
CA LEU A 379 -15.18 -0.75 8.87
C LEU A 379 -13.68 -0.46 8.68
N PHE A 380 -13.25 -0.22 7.43
CA PHE A 380 -11.86 0.14 7.12
C PHE A 380 -11.44 1.46 7.77
N THR A 381 -12.27 2.51 7.70
CA THR A 381 -11.92 3.82 8.28
C THR A 381 -11.72 3.74 9.79
N SER A 382 -12.57 3.00 10.53
CA SER A 382 -12.34 2.76 11.97
C SER A 382 -11.05 1.97 12.19
N LEU A 383 -10.93 0.80 11.54
CA LEU A 383 -9.80 -0.10 11.70
C LEU A 383 -8.45 0.56 11.40
N LEU A 384 -8.39 1.40 10.36
CA LEU A 384 -7.18 2.14 9.99
C LEU A 384 -6.87 3.24 11.01
N GLN A 385 -7.87 3.98 11.49
CA GLN A 385 -7.70 4.98 12.56
C GLN A 385 -7.18 4.30 13.83
N ASP A 386 -7.85 3.24 14.29
CA ASP A 386 -7.50 2.48 15.49
C ASP A 386 -6.06 1.91 15.39
N GLN A 387 -5.67 1.39 14.23
CA GLN A 387 -4.33 0.82 13.99
C GLN A 387 -3.23 1.89 13.85
N VAL A 388 -3.51 3.03 13.20
CA VAL A 388 -2.56 4.15 13.06
C VAL A 388 -2.42 4.90 14.39
N ASP A 389 -3.49 5.05 15.18
CA ASP A 389 -3.43 5.58 16.53
C ASP A 389 -2.71 4.62 17.48
N HIS A 390 -2.84 3.30 17.30
CA HIS A 390 -2.10 2.29 18.06
C HIS A 390 -0.60 2.33 17.74
N ALA A 391 -0.23 2.19 16.48
CA ALA A 391 1.15 2.10 16.02
C ALA A 391 1.40 2.99 14.78
N PRO A 392 1.69 4.30 14.97
CA PRO A 392 1.81 5.26 13.87
C PRO A 392 3.01 5.00 12.95
N PRO A 393 2.94 5.38 11.66
CA PRO A 393 4.05 5.22 10.71
C PRO A 393 5.29 6.00 11.13
N THR A 394 6.47 5.37 10.98
CA THR A 394 7.77 6.04 11.16
C THR A 394 8.24 6.73 9.89
N GLN A 395 7.93 6.16 8.72
CA GLN A 395 8.17 6.80 7.42
C GLN A 395 6.95 7.62 7.01
N ARG A 396 7.08 8.95 6.98
CA ARG A 396 5.99 9.89 6.59
C ARG A 396 6.09 10.39 5.15
N ASN A 397 7.29 10.32 4.58
CA ASN A 397 7.61 10.81 3.25
C ASN A 397 7.71 9.62 2.29
N SER A 398 6.66 9.40 1.52
CA SER A 398 6.50 8.30 0.54
C SER A 398 6.04 8.84 -0.81
#